data_AF-Q207U9-F1
#
_entry.id   AF-Q207U9-F1
#
_cell.length_a   1.000
_cell.length_b   1.000
_cell.length_c   1.000
_cell.angle_alpha   90.00
_cell.angle_beta   90.00
_cell.angle_gamma   90.00
#
_symmetry.space_group_name_H-M   'P 1'
#
loop_
_entity.id
_entity.type
_entity.pdbx_description
1 polymer ?
#
loop_
_entity_poly.entity_id
_entity_poly.type
_entity_poly.pdbx_seq_one_letter_code
_entity_poly.pdbx_strand_id
1 'polypeptide(L)'
;ERKLLTVLMHELKGELDRQVPNHQLTFDVAWSPQCVDERCYDYKGLADFTDFLFVMAYDMQSQIPASKCIAGANSGYPRRRRG
;
A
#
# COMPACT_ATOMS: atom_id res chain seq x y z
N GLU A 1 -6.73 9.64 -12.96
CA GLU A 1 -5.73 9.89 -11.90
C GLU A 1 -5.05 8.63 -11.36
N ARG A 2 -5.74 7.53 -11.02
CA ARG A 2 -5.13 6.31 -10.39
C ARG A 2 -3.95 5.65 -11.13
N LYS A 3 -3.75 5.92 -12.42
CA LYS A 3 -2.62 5.38 -13.20
C LYS A 3 -1.33 6.20 -13.07
N LEU A 4 -1.40 7.46 -12.64
CA LEU A 4 -0.24 8.35 -12.63
C LEU A 4 0.82 7.89 -11.62
N LEU A 5 0.41 7.35 -10.47
CA LEU A 5 1.34 6.78 -9.51
C LEU A 5 2.09 5.57 -10.10
N THR A 6 1.39 4.67 -10.79
CA THR A 6 2.03 3.53 -11.47
C THR A 6 2.98 3.99 -12.57
N VAL A 7 2.60 5.02 -13.34
CA VAL A 7 3.47 5.63 -14.36
C VAL A 7 4.73 6.22 -13.72
N LEU A 8 4.58 6.94 -12.61
CA LEU A 8 5.70 7.49 -11.85
C LEU A 8 6.65 6.37 -11.40
N MET A 9 6.13 5.27 -10.86
CA MET A 9 6.98 4.16 -10.41
C MET A 9 7.71 3.49 -11.57
N HIS A 10 7.05 3.33 -12.72
CA HIS A 10 7.68 2.81 -13.94
C HIS A 10 8.82 3.72 -14.43
N GLU A 11 8.57 5.03 -14.54
CA GLU A 11 9.58 6.00 -14.99
C GLU A 11 10.74 6.10 -14.00
N LEU A 12 10.44 6.14 -12.69
CA LEU A 12 11.45 6.17 -11.63
C LEU A 12 12.32 4.92 -11.66
N LYS A 13 11.73 3.73 -11.83
CA LYS A 13 12.49 2.49 -11.97
C LYS A 13 13.46 2.55 -13.14
N GLY A 14 12.97 2.99 -14.32
CA GLY A 14 13.82 3.12 -15.50
C GLY A 14 14.99 4.09 -15.29
N GLU A 15 14.76 5.21 -14.59
CA GLU A 15 15.82 6.18 -14.33
C GLU A 15 16.83 5.70 -13.29
N LEU A 16 16.36 5.05 -12.22
CA LEU A 16 17.22 4.47 -11.20
C LEU A 16 18.05 3.31 -11.76
N ASP A 17 17.50 2.48 -12.64
CA ASP A 17 18.22 1.41 -13.35
C ASP A 17 19.39 1.98 -14.17
N ARG A 18 19.21 3.17 -14.75
CA ARG A 18 20.23 3.83 -15.56
C ARG A 18 21.31 4.53 -14.72
N GLN A 19 20.91 5.18 -13.63
CA GLN A 19 21.79 6.10 -12.89
C GLN A 19 22.39 5.52 -11.60
N VAL A 20 21.73 4.55 -10.97
CA VAL A 20 22.10 4.07 -9.64
C VAL A 20 22.26 2.55 -9.65
N PRO A 21 23.49 2.05 -9.86
CA PRO A 21 23.77 0.62 -9.80
C PRO A 21 23.37 0.04 -8.44
N ASN A 22 22.76 -1.15 -8.44
CA ASN A 22 22.38 -1.89 -7.23
C ASN A 22 21.41 -1.15 -6.29
N HIS A 23 20.61 -0.19 -6.79
CA HIS A 23 19.56 0.40 -5.98
C HIS A 23 18.45 -0.62 -5.67
N GLN A 24 17.70 -0.34 -4.60
CA GLN A 24 16.40 -0.95 -4.36
C GLN A 24 15.32 0.12 -4.45
N LEU A 25 14.20 -0.23 -5.06
CA LEU A 25 13.01 0.60 -5.16
C LEU A 25 11.83 -0.15 -4.52
N THR A 26 11.29 0.40 -3.45
CA THR A 26 10.17 -0.18 -2.71
C THR A 26 9.02 0.81 -2.61
N PHE A 27 7.83 0.32 -2.25
CA PHE A 27 6.68 1.19 -2.03
C PHE A 27 5.80 0.70 -0.87
N ASP A 28 5.32 1.65 -0.07
CA ASP A 28 4.42 1.41 1.05
C ASP A 28 2.97 1.42 0.58
N VAL A 29 2.28 0.28 0.71
CA VAL A 29 0.87 0.14 0.34
C VAL A 29 -0.03 0.03 1.57
N ALA A 30 -1.29 0.41 1.42
CA ALA A 30 -2.26 0.32 2.51
C ALA A 30 -2.48 -1.16 2.93
N TRP A 31 -2.84 -1.36 4.19
CA TRP A 31 -3.12 -2.70 4.74
C TRP A 31 -4.32 -3.40 4.10
N SER A 32 -5.19 -2.66 3.41
CA SER A 32 -6.35 -3.19 2.71
C SER A 32 -6.37 -2.78 1.24
N PRO A 33 -6.62 -3.73 0.32
CA PRO A 33 -6.79 -3.41 -1.10
C PRO A 33 -8.12 -2.71 -1.41
N GLN A 34 -9.02 -2.58 -0.43
CA GLN A 34 -10.37 -2.04 -0.62
C GLN A 34 -10.43 -0.51 -0.58
N CYS A 35 -9.35 0.16 -1.02
CA CYS A 35 -9.23 1.61 -0.98
C CYS A 35 -9.54 2.22 0.38
N VAL A 36 -8.89 1.70 1.42
CA VAL A 36 -9.00 2.27 2.76
C VAL A 36 -8.39 3.66 2.77
N ASP A 37 -9.11 4.63 3.33
CA ASP A 37 -8.65 6.02 3.45
C ASP A 37 -8.23 6.61 2.08
N GLU A 38 -9.07 6.38 1.07
CA GLU A 38 -8.88 6.83 -0.33
C GLU A 38 -7.62 6.32 -1.05
N ARG A 39 -6.85 5.43 -0.41
CA ARG A 39 -5.64 4.81 -0.97
C ARG A 39 -5.98 3.64 -1.90
N CYS A 40 -6.49 4.00 -3.08
CA CYS A 40 -6.89 3.08 -4.13
C CYS A 40 -5.72 2.69 -5.06
N TYR A 41 -4.70 2.01 -4.54
CA TYR A 41 -3.51 1.67 -5.32
C TYR A 41 -3.75 0.57 -6.37
N ASP A 42 -3.01 0.64 -7.48
CA ASP A 42 -2.82 -0.48 -8.41
C ASP A 42 -1.69 -1.37 -7.87
N TYR A 43 -2.04 -2.26 -6.93
CA TYR A 43 -1.07 -3.13 -6.25
C TYR A 43 -0.22 -3.96 -7.21
N LYS A 44 -0.83 -4.47 -8.29
CA LYS A 44 -0.11 -5.23 -9.30
C LYS A 44 0.87 -4.33 -10.04
N GLY A 45 0.39 -3.20 -10.56
CA GLY A 45 1.23 -2.26 -11.29
C GLY A 45 2.41 -1.74 -10.45
N LEU A 46 2.19 -1.47 -9.16
CA LEU A 46 3.27 -1.08 -8.25
C LEU A 46 4.25 -2.23 -8.00
N ALA A 47 3.76 -3.46 -7.82
CA ALA A 47 4.60 -4.64 -7.65
C ALA A 47 5.43 -4.98 -8.90
N ASP A 48 4.93 -4.67 -10.10
CA ASP A 48 5.67 -4.90 -11.35
C ASP A 48 6.93 -4.01 -11.47
N PHE A 49 6.98 -2.86 -10.77
CA PHE A 49 8.07 -1.86 -10.86
C PHE A 49 8.83 -1.63 -9.55
N THR A 50 8.59 -2.43 -8.52
CA THR A 50 9.29 -2.38 -7.23
C THR A 50 9.93 -3.73 -6.93
N ASP A 51 10.98 -3.75 -6.11
CA ASP A 51 11.60 -5.01 -5.67
C ASP A 51 10.66 -5.77 -4.73
N PHE A 52 9.97 -5.05 -3.85
CA PHE A 52 8.91 -5.56 -3.01
C PHE A 52 8.07 -4.42 -2.41
N LEU A 53 6.88 -4.77 -1.93
CA LEU A 53 5.95 -3.84 -1.28
C LEU A 53 6.00 -3.99 0.24
N PHE A 54 5.98 -2.87 0.95
CA PHE A 54 5.75 -2.84 2.40
C PHE A 54 4.27 -2.60 2.66
N VAL A 55 3.62 -3.54 3.36
CA VAL A 55 2.22 -3.37 3.75
C VAL A 55 2.17 -2.61 5.07
N MET A 56 1.57 -1.42 5.05
CA MET A 56 1.37 -0.58 6.24
C MET A 56 0.30 -1.17 7.18
N ALA A 57 0.61 -2.29 7.81
CA ALA A 57 -0.27 -3.07 8.70
C ALA A 57 -0.42 -2.45 10.10
N TYR A 58 -0.66 -1.14 10.13
CA TYR A 58 -0.88 -0.32 11.32
C TYR A 58 -1.91 0.77 10.99
N ASP A 59 -2.38 1.48 12.01
CA ASP A 59 -3.41 2.52 11.87
C ASP A 59 -4.72 2.00 11.26
N MET A 60 -4.98 0.70 11.44
CA MET A 60 -6.17 0.04 10.91
C MET A 60 -7.42 0.55 11.63
N GLN A 61 -7.32 0.77 12.95
CA GLN A 61 -8.44 1.22 13.78
C GLN A 61 -8.82 2.67 13.50
N SER A 62 -7.86 3.55 13.22
CA SER A 62 -8.15 4.95 12.90
C SER A 62 -8.78 5.13 11.51
N GLN A 63 -8.69 4.11 10.65
CA GLN A 63 -9.18 4.13 9.27
C GLN A 63 -10.49 3.33 9.09
N ILE A 64 -11.16 2.93 10.18
CA ILE A 64 -12.50 2.37 10.10
C ILE A 64 -13.55 3.48 9.96
N PRO A 65 -14.73 3.21 9.37
CA PRO A 65 -15.79 4.20 9.27
C PRO A 65 -16.17 4.79 10.65
N ALA A 66 -16.33 6.11 10.72
CA ALA A 66 -16.65 6.83 11.96
C ALA A 66 -17.91 6.32 12.68
N SER A 67 -18.85 5.70 11.95
CA SER A 67 -20.03 5.03 12.52
C SER A 67 -19.69 3.82 13.42
N LYS A 68 -18.43 3.37 13.44
CA LYS A 68 -17.90 2.30 14.28
C LYS A 68 -16.78 2.80 15.21
N CYS A 69 -16.86 4.05 15.67
CA CYS A 69 -15.88 4.69 16.54
C CYS A 69 -15.90 4.10 17.97
N ILE A 70 -15.43 2.87 18.09
CA ILE A 70 -15.19 2.16 19.35
C ILE A 70 -13.67 2.04 19.49
N ALA A 71 -13.12 2.10 20.71
CA ALA A 71 -11.69 1.87 20.89
C ALA A 71 -11.31 0.44 20.47
N GLY A 72 -10.17 0.29 19.78
CA GLY A 72 -9.69 -0.99 19.25
C GLY A 72 -8.18 -1.01 19.08
N ALA A 73 -7.64 -2.19 18.76
CA ALA A 73 -6.20 -2.37 18.56
C ALA A 73 -5.73 -1.71 17.26
N ASN A 74 -4.59 -1.02 17.28
CA ASN A 74 -4.08 -0.29 16.11
C ASN A 74 -3.80 -1.18 14.89
N SER A 75 -3.27 -2.38 15.15
CA SER A 75 -2.87 -3.37 14.15
C SER A 75 -3.48 -4.74 14.45
N GLY A 76 -4.75 -4.73 14.85
CA GLY A 76 -5.46 -5.96 15.23
C GLY A 76 -5.59 -6.93 14.06
N TYR A 77 -5.06 -8.15 14.22
CA TYR A 77 -5.29 -9.23 13.24
C TYR A 77 -6.80 -9.49 13.13
N PRO A 78 -7.40 -9.40 11.93
CA PRO A 78 -8.82 -9.66 11.78
C PRO A 78 -9.10 -11.10 12.20
N ARG A 79 -9.81 -11.29 13.33
CA ARG A 79 -10.36 -12.60 13.67
C ARG A 79 -11.26 -13.00 12.50
N ARG A 80 -10.93 -14.08 11.79
CA ARG A 80 -11.93 -14.79 10.98
C ARG A 80 -13.13 -14.96 11.90
N ARG A 81 -14.31 -14.46 11.48
CA ARG A 81 -15.55 -14.99 12.02
C ARG A 81 -15.46 -16.50 11.80
N ARG A 82 -15.35 -17.27 12.88
CA ARG A 82 -15.70 -18.69 12.82
C ARG A 82 -17.14 -18.70 12.30
N GLY A 83 -17.36 -19.47 11.24
CA GLY A 83 -18.64 -19.54 10.51
C GLY A 83 -19.83 -19.76 11.43
#